data_AF-A0A5N5JAK1-F1
#
_entry.id   AF-A0A5N5JAK1-F1
#
_cell.length_a   1.000
_cell.length_b   1.000
_cell.length_c   1.000
_cell.angle_alpha   90.00
_cell.angle_beta   90.00
_cell.angle_gamma   90.00
#
_symmetry.space_group_name_H-M   'P 1'
#
loop_
_entity.id
_entity.type
_entity.pdbx_description
1 polymer ?
#
loop_
_entity_poly.entity_id
_entity_poly.type
_entity_poly.pdbx_seq_one_letter_code
_entity_poly.pdbx_strand_id
1 'polypeptide(L)'
;MNVFDRNINFDALFKFSQISRSTQQHLKNVYASLSLCMFVAAAGAYVHVVTRLFQGGLLSVLGSLAMMVWLSVTPHSPETEKKRLAILSAFAFLTGLGLGPAMDYVISINPSVASSLRALLGTSVIFGLFHSECSLRLSLGSYLFLGGTLMSGLSILLLVSVLNMFIGSVALFKAHMYIALAIMCGFVLFDTQLIIEKAEMGIKTTSGIVWICSWTL
;
A
#
# COMPACT_ATOMS: atom_id res chain seq x y z
N MET A 1 -2.24 -36.69 -16.77
CA MET A 1 -3.45 -35.86 -16.52
C MET A 1 -2.99 -34.42 -16.42
N ASN A 2 -3.29 -33.60 -17.42
CA ASN A 2 -2.78 -32.23 -17.55
C ASN A 2 -3.58 -31.28 -16.65
N VAL A 3 -2.98 -30.88 -15.53
CA VAL A 3 -3.58 -29.93 -14.54
C VAL A 3 -3.73 -28.50 -15.12
N PHE A 4 -3.11 -28.24 -16.26
CA PHE A 4 -3.01 -26.92 -16.90
C PHE A 4 -4.13 -26.60 -17.92
N ASP A 5 -5.03 -27.52 -18.22
CA ASP A 5 -6.19 -27.27 -19.12
C ASP A 5 -7.42 -26.76 -18.35
N ARG A 6 -7.19 -25.92 -17.34
CA ARG A 6 -8.28 -25.21 -16.67
C ARG A 6 -8.42 -23.90 -17.42
N ASN A 7 -9.39 -23.82 -18.32
CA ASN A 7 -9.83 -22.57 -18.94
C ASN A 7 -10.17 -21.58 -17.81
N ILE A 8 -9.20 -20.74 -17.43
CA ILE A 8 -9.36 -19.76 -16.36
C ILE A 8 -10.27 -18.70 -16.91
N ASN A 9 -11.55 -18.83 -16.59
CA ASN A 9 -12.56 -17.88 -16.97
C ASN A 9 -12.30 -16.59 -16.17
N PHE A 10 -11.51 -15.68 -16.73
CA PHE A 10 -11.18 -14.39 -16.09
C PHE A 10 -12.45 -13.59 -15.79
N ASP A 11 -13.52 -13.75 -16.58
CA ASP A 11 -14.85 -13.22 -16.28
C ASP A 11 -15.48 -13.81 -15.01
N ALA A 12 -15.10 -15.02 -14.59
CA ALA A 12 -15.50 -15.61 -13.30
C ALA A 12 -14.66 -15.06 -12.14
N LEU A 13 -13.37 -14.80 -12.35
CA LEU A 13 -12.49 -14.13 -11.38
C LEU A 13 -12.91 -12.66 -11.14
N PHE A 14 -13.42 -11.98 -12.18
CA PHE A 14 -13.93 -10.61 -12.10
C PHE A 14 -15.46 -10.53 -11.95
N LYS A 15 -16.17 -11.66 -11.88
CA LYS A 15 -17.61 -11.69 -11.57
C LYS A 15 -17.80 -11.46 -10.08
N PHE A 16 -17.88 -10.18 -9.74
CA PHE A 16 -18.44 -9.66 -8.50
C PHE A 16 -19.96 -9.92 -8.39
N SER A 17 -20.45 -11.10 -8.76
CA SER A 17 -21.88 -11.39 -8.86
C SER A 17 -22.63 -11.39 -7.52
N GLN A 18 -21.93 -11.23 -6.40
CA GLN A 18 -22.50 -11.08 -5.06
C GLN A 18 -22.37 -9.64 -4.49
N ILE A 19 -21.68 -8.72 -5.18
CA ILE A 19 -21.44 -7.36 -4.68
C ILE A 19 -22.38 -6.37 -5.39
N SER A 20 -23.08 -5.54 -4.59
CA SER A 20 -23.96 -4.48 -5.12
C SER A 20 -23.22 -3.55 -6.08
N ARG A 21 -23.86 -3.16 -7.20
CA ARG A 21 -23.28 -2.23 -8.19
C ARG A 21 -22.79 -0.92 -7.56
N SER A 22 -23.46 -0.47 -6.49
CA SER A 22 -23.03 0.72 -5.74
C SER A 22 -21.69 0.51 -5.03
N THR A 23 -21.44 -0.68 -4.50
CA THR A 23 -20.19 -1.03 -3.82
C THR A 23 -19.06 -1.20 -4.84
N GLN A 24 -19.33 -1.79 -6.00
CA GLN A 24 -18.34 -1.87 -7.07
C GLN A 24 -17.89 -0.49 -7.56
N GLN A 25 -18.81 0.46 -7.73
CA GLN A 25 -18.45 1.82 -8.16
C GLN A 25 -17.60 2.54 -7.11
N HIS A 26 -17.94 2.37 -5.83
CA HIS A 26 -17.15 2.91 -4.72
C HIS A 26 -15.74 2.32 -4.72
N LEU A 27 -15.64 0.99 -4.81
CA LEU A 27 -14.38 0.27 -4.81
C LEU A 27 -13.48 0.67 -6.00
N LYS A 28 -14.06 0.90 -7.18
CA LYS A 28 -13.34 1.43 -8.34
C LYS A 28 -12.73 2.81 -8.07
N ASN A 29 -13.46 3.71 -7.43
CA ASN A 29 -12.95 5.04 -7.09
C ASN A 29 -11.80 4.96 -6.07
N VAL A 30 -11.88 4.02 -5.11
CA VAL A 30 -10.80 3.76 -4.14
C VAL A 30 -9.54 3.29 -4.84
N TYR A 31 -9.64 2.23 -5.64
CA TYR A 31 -8.48 1.70 -6.35
C TYR A 31 -7.92 2.70 -7.37
N ALA A 32 -8.76 3.53 -7.98
CA ALA A 32 -8.29 4.62 -8.84
C ALA A 32 -7.46 5.65 -8.06
N SER A 33 -7.92 6.05 -6.87
CA SER A 33 -7.16 6.97 -6.01
C SER A 33 -5.86 6.35 -5.48
N LEU A 34 -5.88 5.07 -5.12
CA LEU A 34 -4.70 4.32 -4.67
C LEU A 34 -3.66 4.21 -5.80
N SER A 35 -4.11 3.85 -7.01
CA SER A 35 -3.25 3.76 -8.19
C SER A 35 -2.62 5.10 -8.54
N LEU A 36 -3.40 6.19 -8.48
CA LEU A 36 -2.87 7.54 -8.64
C LEU A 36 -1.78 7.86 -7.61
N CYS A 37 -1.99 7.52 -6.34
CA CYS A 37 -0.99 7.72 -5.29
C CYS A 37 0.29 6.93 -5.56
N MET A 38 0.18 5.67 -6.04
CA MET A 38 1.33 4.87 -6.42
C MET A 38 2.14 5.51 -7.56
N PHE A 39 1.47 6.02 -8.60
CA PHE A 39 2.14 6.73 -9.69
C PHE A 39 2.83 8.01 -9.23
N VAL A 40 2.16 8.79 -8.37
CA VAL A 40 2.70 10.04 -7.83
C VAL A 40 3.88 9.78 -6.88
N ALA A 41 3.81 8.74 -6.05
CA ALA A 41 4.91 8.30 -5.21
C ALA A 41 6.11 7.80 -6.04
N ALA A 42 5.86 7.04 -7.11
CA ALA A 42 6.90 6.62 -8.05
C ALA A 42 7.57 7.82 -8.75
N ALA A 43 6.78 8.83 -9.14
CA ALA A 43 7.31 10.09 -9.68
C ALA A 43 8.17 10.83 -8.63
N GLY A 44 7.75 10.89 -7.37
CA GLY A 44 8.53 11.46 -6.27
C GLY A 44 9.86 10.76 -6.07
N ALA A 45 9.87 9.43 -6.04
CA ALA A 45 11.09 8.64 -5.94
C ALA A 45 12.03 8.87 -7.14
N TYR A 46 11.50 8.95 -8.36
CA TYR A 46 12.30 9.25 -9.56
C TYR A 46 12.92 10.65 -9.51
N VAL A 47 12.15 11.66 -9.11
CA VAL A 47 12.65 13.03 -8.94
C VAL A 47 13.79 13.06 -7.93
N HIS A 48 13.70 12.31 -6.82
CA HIS A 48 14.78 12.20 -5.85
C HIS A 48 16.09 11.69 -6.49
N VAL A 49 16.00 10.57 -7.23
CA VAL A 49 17.16 9.93 -7.88
C VAL A 49 17.85 10.87 -8.89
N VAL A 50 17.06 11.64 -9.65
CA VAL A 50 17.61 12.58 -10.64
C VAL A 50 18.20 13.82 -9.97
N THR A 51 17.49 14.39 -9.01
CA THR A 51 17.90 15.67 -8.42
C THR A 51 19.05 15.51 -7.43
N ARG A 52 19.19 14.37 -6.73
CA ARG A 52 20.17 14.14 -5.62
C ARG A 52 20.26 15.29 -4.59
N LEU A 53 19.34 16.25 -4.66
CA LEU A 53 19.42 17.56 -4.01
C LEU A 53 18.76 17.54 -2.63
N PHE A 54 17.79 16.65 -2.44
CA PHE A 54 17.12 16.47 -1.15
C PHE A 54 17.78 15.34 -0.37
N GLN A 55 18.99 15.60 0.14
CA GLN A 55 19.54 14.92 1.33
C GLN A 55 18.76 15.33 2.59
N GLY A 56 17.43 15.38 2.47
CA GLY A 56 16.48 15.95 3.40
C GLY A 56 15.35 14.97 3.62
N GLY A 57 15.69 13.70 3.92
CA GLY A 57 14.69 12.72 4.36
C GLY A 57 13.81 13.29 5.48
N LEU A 58 14.38 14.13 6.35
CA LEU A 58 13.65 14.84 7.40
C LEU A 58 12.62 15.86 6.85
N LEU A 59 12.93 16.61 5.79
CA LEU A 59 12.00 17.56 5.18
C LEU A 59 10.84 16.85 4.49
N SER A 60 11.12 15.74 3.80
CA SER A 60 10.08 14.90 3.19
C SER A 60 9.16 14.29 4.25
N VAL A 61 9.71 13.84 5.39
CA VAL A 61 8.94 13.30 6.53
C VAL A 61 8.12 14.39 7.25
N LEU A 62 8.71 15.57 7.50
CA LEU A 62 7.98 16.69 8.11
C LEU A 62 6.87 17.20 7.19
N GLY A 63 7.15 17.29 5.89
CA GLY A 63 6.16 17.69 4.90
C GLY A 63 5.05 16.65 4.74
N SER A 64 5.36 15.35 4.75
CA SER A 64 4.34 14.31 4.68
C SER A 64 3.46 14.32 5.94
N LEU A 65 4.05 14.49 7.12
CA LEU A 65 3.31 14.67 8.37
C LEU A 65 2.40 15.91 8.33
N ALA A 66 2.89 17.03 7.82
CA ALA A 66 2.09 18.25 7.67
C ALA A 66 0.89 18.05 6.73
N MET A 67 1.09 17.36 5.61
CA MET A 67 -0.01 17.02 4.69
C MET A 67 -1.03 16.08 5.33
N MET A 68 -0.57 15.15 6.19
CA MET A 68 -1.45 14.25 6.93
C MET A 68 -2.35 15.00 7.93
N VAL A 69 -1.76 15.94 8.67
CA VAL A 69 -2.51 16.82 9.59
C VAL A 69 -3.48 17.70 8.80
N TRP A 70 -3.06 18.23 7.65
CA TRP A 70 -3.93 19.02 6.79
C TRP A 70 -5.14 18.22 6.29
N LEU A 71 -4.94 16.96 5.93
CA LEU A 71 -5.99 16.06 5.45
C LEU A 71 -7.01 15.72 6.54
N SER A 72 -6.58 15.62 7.79
CA SER A 72 -7.44 15.32 8.94
C SER A 72 -8.27 16.53 9.40
N VAL A 73 -7.77 17.76 9.21
CA VAL A 73 -8.49 19.01 9.52
C VAL A 73 -9.48 19.41 8.42
N THR A 74 -9.32 18.90 7.20
CA THR A 74 -10.15 19.30 6.06
C THR A 74 -11.58 18.73 6.17
N PRO A 75 -12.64 19.57 6.17
CA PRO A 75 -14.02 19.13 6.35
C PRO A 75 -14.56 18.30 5.17
N HIS A 76 -15.48 17.41 5.48
CA HIS A 76 -16.02 16.42 4.55
C HIS A 76 -17.22 16.98 3.78
N SER A 77 -16.97 17.46 2.56
CA SER A 77 -18.00 17.87 1.61
C SER A 77 -17.68 17.32 0.21
N PRO A 78 -18.68 16.96 -0.61
CA PRO A 78 -18.47 16.51 -2.00
C PRO A 78 -17.67 17.52 -2.84
N GLU A 79 -17.75 18.81 -2.54
CA GLU A 79 -16.95 19.85 -3.21
C GLU A 79 -15.46 19.82 -2.80
N THR A 80 -15.16 19.24 -1.63
CA THR A 80 -13.82 19.17 -1.06
C THR A 80 -13.10 17.86 -1.42
N GLU A 81 -13.77 16.91 -2.07
CA GLU A 81 -13.20 15.62 -2.47
C GLU A 81 -11.96 15.78 -3.36
N LYS A 82 -12.03 16.68 -4.35
CA LYS A 82 -10.89 17.01 -5.23
C LYS A 82 -9.70 17.60 -4.44
N LYS A 83 -9.97 18.42 -3.42
CA LYS A 83 -8.92 18.98 -2.55
C LYS A 83 -8.26 17.90 -1.71
N ARG A 84 -9.04 16.97 -1.15
CA ARG A 84 -8.52 15.82 -0.38
C ARG A 84 -7.67 14.90 -1.24
N LEU A 85 -8.08 14.62 -2.47
CA LEU A 85 -7.30 13.83 -3.42
C LEU A 85 -6.00 14.55 -3.81
N ALA A 86 -6.03 15.87 -3.99
CA ALA A 86 -4.82 16.66 -4.22
C ALA A 86 -3.86 16.61 -3.02
N ILE A 87 -4.34 16.78 -1.78
CA ILE A 87 -3.53 16.68 -0.56
C ILE A 87 -2.95 15.26 -0.41
N LEU A 88 -3.74 14.23 -0.70
CA LEU A 88 -3.29 12.83 -0.69
C LEU A 88 -2.20 12.58 -1.75
N SER A 89 -2.34 13.15 -2.95
CA SER A 89 -1.31 13.06 -3.97
C SER A 89 -0.02 13.78 -3.56
N ALA A 90 -0.12 14.95 -2.91
CA ALA A 90 1.04 15.66 -2.38
C ALA A 90 1.73 14.84 -1.27
N PHE A 91 0.96 14.27 -0.35
CA PHE A 91 1.46 13.33 0.64
C PHE A 91 2.20 12.15 -0.01
N ALA A 92 1.58 11.48 -0.99
CA ALA A 92 2.20 10.36 -1.72
C ALA A 92 3.50 10.77 -2.43
N PHE A 93 3.55 11.98 -3.02
CA PHE A 93 4.76 12.52 -3.64
C PHE A 93 5.90 12.71 -2.62
N LEU A 94 5.60 13.29 -1.46
CA LEU A 94 6.58 13.49 -0.39
C LEU A 94 7.05 12.16 0.21
N THR A 95 6.14 11.20 0.41
CA THR A 95 6.49 9.83 0.82
C THR A 95 7.40 9.17 -0.22
N GLY A 96 7.12 9.34 -1.51
CA GLY A 96 7.98 8.89 -2.62
C GLY A 96 9.37 9.51 -2.59
N LEU A 97 9.48 10.81 -2.33
CA LEU A 97 10.76 11.50 -2.12
C LEU A 97 11.51 10.96 -0.89
N GLY A 98 10.80 10.59 0.18
CA GLY A 98 11.36 10.00 1.39
C GLY A 98 11.93 8.59 1.19
N LEU A 99 11.43 7.84 0.21
CA LEU A 99 11.99 6.54 -0.21
C LEU A 99 13.31 6.66 -0.99
N GLY A 100 13.75 7.88 -1.33
CA GLY A 100 14.95 8.17 -2.09
C GLY A 100 16.24 7.48 -1.59
N PRO A 101 16.63 7.61 -0.31
CA PRO A 101 17.82 6.95 0.23
C PRO A 101 17.76 5.42 0.13
N ALA A 102 16.57 4.84 0.26
CA ALA A 102 16.38 3.40 0.07
C ALA A 102 16.55 3.00 -1.40
N MET A 103 16.10 3.84 -2.34
CA MET A 103 16.33 3.65 -3.77
C MET A 103 17.81 3.79 -4.13
N ASP A 104 18.52 4.76 -3.57
CA ASP A 104 19.98 4.91 -3.76
C ASP A 104 20.73 3.66 -3.27
N TYR A 105 20.31 3.08 -2.14
CA TYR A 105 20.87 1.81 -1.67
C TYR A 105 20.62 0.67 -2.66
N VAL A 106 19.40 0.53 -3.20
CA VAL A 106 19.08 -0.51 -4.21
C VAL A 106 19.89 -0.31 -5.50
N ILE A 107 20.00 0.93 -5.98
CA ILE A 107 20.77 1.29 -7.17
C ILE A 107 22.27 1.00 -6.96
N SER A 108 22.79 1.17 -5.75
CA SER A 108 24.18 0.84 -5.41
C SER A 108 24.50 -0.65 -5.51
N ILE A 109 23.51 -1.53 -5.24
CA ILE A 109 23.66 -2.99 -5.36
C ILE A 109 23.48 -3.41 -6.83
N ASN A 110 22.47 -2.87 -7.50
CA ASN A 110 22.18 -3.15 -8.90
C ASN A 110 21.82 -1.85 -9.65
N PRO A 111 22.73 -1.28 -10.47
CA PRO A 111 22.52 0.01 -11.11
C PRO A 111 21.51 -0.01 -12.27
N SER A 112 20.95 -1.18 -12.60
CA SER A 112 20.02 -1.30 -13.73
C SER A 112 18.63 -0.78 -13.35
N VAL A 113 18.15 0.26 -14.04
CA VAL A 113 16.76 0.74 -13.94
C VAL A 113 15.75 -0.38 -14.22
N ALA A 114 16.14 -1.33 -15.07
CA ALA A 114 15.36 -2.54 -15.35
C ALA A 114 15.11 -3.40 -14.09
N SER A 115 16.03 -3.43 -13.11
CA SER A 115 15.83 -4.19 -11.87
C SER A 115 14.78 -3.55 -10.96
N SER A 116 14.78 -2.23 -10.81
CA SER A 116 13.75 -1.49 -10.06
C SER A 116 12.37 -1.61 -10.69
N LEU A 117 12.29 -1.53 -12.02
CA LEU A 117 11.03 -1.75 -12.76
C LEU A 117 10.53 -3.20 -12.59
N ARG A 118 11.42 -4.18 -12.64
CA ARG A 118 11.06 -5.59 -12.37
C ARG A 118 10.58 -5.80 -10.95
N ALA A 119 11.15 -5.12 -9.96
CA ALA A 119 10.68 -5.15 -8.58
C ALA A 119 9.25 -4.59 -8.48
N LEU A 120 8.98 -3.43 -9.11
CA LEU A 120 7.64 -2.84 -9.14
C LEU A 120 6.60 -3.77 -9.79
N LEU A 121 6.95 -4.36 -10.94
CA LEU A 121 6.09 -5.31 -11.63
C LEU A 121 5.84 -6.57 -10.78
N GLY A 122 6.89 -7.11 -10.13
CA GLY A 122 6.77 -8.24 -9.22
C GLY A 122 5.81 -7.95 -8.07
N THR A 123 5.94 -6.79 -7.41
CA THR A 123 5.03 -6.38 -6.34
C THR A 123 3.60 -6.22 -6.85
N SER A 124 3.42 -5.66 -8.05
CA SER A 124 2.10 -5.46 -8.66
C SER A 124 1.40 -6.79 -8.97
N VAL A 125 2.14 -7.79 -9.45
CA VAL A 125 1.62 -9.14 -9.70
C VAL A 125 1.25 -9.82 -8.38
N ILE A 126 2.15 -9.80 -7.39
CA ILE A 126 1.89 -10.38 -6.07
C ILE A 126 0.65 -9.75 -5.44
N PHE A 127 0.55 -8.41 -5.48
CA PHE A 127 -0.60 -7.67 -4.99
C PHE A 127 -1.89 -8.06 -5.71
N GLY A 128 -1.86 -8.15 -7.05
CA GLY A 128 -3.02 -8.57 -7.85
C GLY A 128 -3.48 -10.00 -7.54
N LEU A 129 -2.55 -10.94 -7.37
CA LEU A 129 -2.85 -12.32 -6.98
C LEU A 129 -3.49 -12.39 -5.60
N PHE A 130 -2.87 -11.77 -4.58
CA PHE A 130 -3.41 -11.73 -3.22
C PHE A 130 -4.79 -11.07 -3.18
N HIS A 131 -4.97 -9.96 -3.91
CA HIS A 131 -6.24 -9.26 -4.00
C HIS A 131 -7.36 -10.14 -4.60
N SER A 132 -7.06 -10.87 -5.68
CA SER A 132 -8.03 -11.77 -6.31
C SER A 132 -8.48 -12.93 -5.40
N GLU A 133 -7.54 -13.54 -4.68
CA GLU A 133 -7.84 -14.62 -3.72
C GLU A 133 -8.68 -14.10 -2.53
N CYS A 134 -8.40 -12.87 -2.09
CA CYS A 134 -9.13 -12.21 -1.00
C CYS A 134 -10.59 -11.89 -1.39
N SER A 135 -10.82 -11.46 -2.63
CA SER A 135 -12.16 -11.18 -3.15
C SER A 135 -13.02 -12.44 -3.29
N LEU A 136 -12.41 -13.61 -3.45
CA LEU A 136 -13.12 -14.90 -3.60
C LEU A 136 -13.40 -15.57 -2.26
N ARG A 137 -12.59 -15.29 -1.23
CA ARG A 137 -12.71 -15.90 0.10
C ARG A 137 -13.39 -14.94 1.06
N LEU A 138 -14.69 -14.75 0.86
CA LEU A 138 -15.57 -14.00 1.75
C LEU A 138 -15.85 -14.87 3.01
N SER A 139 -14.96 -14.82 4.00
CA SER A 139 -15.24 -15.36 5.33
C SER A 139 -15.17 -14.24 6.37
N LEU A 140 -16.29 -13.53 6.53
CA LEU A 140 -16.50 -12.54 7.57
C LEU A 140 -16.55 -13.26 8.93
N GLY A 141 -15.57 -13.05 9.81
CA GLY A 141 -15.65 -13.65 11.14
C GLY A 141 -14.46 -13.56 12.10
N SER A 142 -13.29 -13.05 11.70
CA SER A 142 -12.14 -12.96 12.64
C SER A 142 -11.16 -11.80 12.39
N TYR A 143 -11.69 -10.62 12.07
CA TYR A 143 -10.88 -9.43 11.76
C TYR A 143 -10.09 -8.90 12.96
N LEU A 144 -10.63 -8.96 14.18
CA LEU A 144 -9.91 -8.48 15.37
C LEU A 144 -8.64 -9.31 15.65
N PHE A 145 -8.71 -10.62 15.47
CA PHE A 145 -7.58 -11.52 15.72
C PHE A 145 -6.50 -11.39 14.64
N LEU A 146 -6.91 -11.22 13.38
CA LEU A 146 -5.97 -11.03 12.27
C LEU A 146 -5.25 -9.68 12.38
N GLY A 147 -5.99 -8.58 12.62
CA GLY A 147 -5.39 -7.25 12.82
C GLY A 147 -4.44 -7.20 14.03
N GLY A 148 -4.80 -7.84 15.14
CA GLY A 148 -3.95 -7.94 16.33
C GLY A 148 -2.67 -8.75 16.10
N THR A 149 -2.75 -9.86 15.36
CA THR A 149 -1.59 -10.68 15.01
C THR A 149 -0.63 -9.93 14.08
N LEU A 150 -1.16 -9.23 13.07
CA LEU A 150 -0.37 -8.41 12.15
C LEU A 150 0.32 -7.23 12.86
N MET A 151 -0.38 -6.52 13.75
CA MET A 151 0.23 -5.44 14.53
C MET A 151 1.30 -5.93 15.52
N SER A 152 1.10 -7.12 16.10
CA SER A 152 2.13 -7.77 16.91
C SER A 152 3.36 -8.12 16.07
N GLY A 153 3.16 -8.64 14.86
CA GLY A 153 4.22 -8.91 13.89
C GLY A 153 5.01 -7.65 13.51
N LEU A 154 4.31 -6.53 13.26
CA LEU A 154 4.94 -5.24 12.99
C LEU A 154 5.80 -4.75 14.16
N SER A 155 5.31 -4.91 15.39
CA SER A 155 6.04 -4.54 16.61
C SER A 155 7.31 -5.37 16.79
N ILE A 156 7.24 -6.68 16.52
CA ILE A 156 8.40 -7.58 16.54
C ILE A 156 9.41 -7.20 15.46
N LEU A 157 8.96 -6.88 14.24
CA LEU A 157 9.84 -6.41 13.17
C LEU A 157 10.58 -5.12 13.56
N LEU A 158 9.90 -4.19 14.21
CA LEU A 158 10.50 -2.95 14.71
C LEU A 158 11.59 -3.25 15.74
N LEU A 159 11.28 -4.13 16.70
CA LEU A 159 12.24 -4.56 17.72
C LEU A 159 13.46 -5.25 17.08
N VAL A 160 13.24 -6.16 16.12
CA VAL A 160 14.31 -6.82 15.36
C VAL A 160 15.15 -5.81 14.57
N SER A 161 14.54 -4.77 14.00
CA SER A 161 15.26 -3.70 13.29
C SER A 161 16.20 -2.93 14.24
N VAL A 162 15.71 -2.58 15.43
CA VAL A 162 16.53 -1.92 16.46
C VAL A 162 17.67 -2.82 16.94
N LEU A 163 17.40 -4.11 17.19
CA LEU A 163 18.46 -5.07 17.56
C LEU A 163 19.49 -5.24 16.44
N ASN A 164 19.03 -5.30 15.19
CA ASN A 164 19.93 -5.43 14.04
C ASN A 164 20.82 -4.19 13.85
N MET A 165 20.41 -3.01 14.31
CA MET A 165 21.25 -1.81 14.34
C MET A 165 22.49 -1.98 15.25
N PHE A 166 22.38 -2.74 16.34
CA PHE A 166 23.50 -3.03 17.25
C PHE A 166 24.35 -4.23 16.79
N ILE A 167 23.71 -5.24 16.18
CA ILE A 167 24.39 -6.48 15.77
C ILE A 167 25.06 -6.35 14.38
N GLY A 168 24.46 -5.58 13.46
CA GLY A 168 24.99 -5.35 12.11
C GLY A 168 24.99 -6.58 11.20
N SER A 169 24.14 -7.58 11.45
CA SER A 169 24.16 -8.85 10.68
C SER A 169 23.41 -8.74 9.34
N VAL A 170 24.12 -9.06 8.26
CA VAL A 170 23.54 -9.11 6.90
C VAL A 170 22.47 -10.20 6.77
N ALA A 171 22.62 -11.32 7.51
CA ALA A 171 21.64 -12.41 7.48
C ALA A 171 20.31 -12.00 8.12
N LEU A 172 20.36 -11.28 9.26
CA LEU A 172 19.17 -10.73 9.91
C LEU A 172 18.50 -9.67 9.03
N PHE A 173 19.27 -8.82 8.36
CA PHE A 173 18.73 -7.84 7.41
C PHE A 173 17.97 -8.50 6.26
N LYS A 174 18.52 -9.56 5.66
CA LYS A 174 17.83 -10.32 4.60
C LYS A 174 16.55 -10.97 5.11
N ALA A 175 16.61 -11.66 6.25
CA ALA A 175 15.44 -12.28 6.86
C ALA A 175 14.35 -11.24 7.21
N HIS A 176 14.75 -10.09 7.76
CA HIS A 176 13.87 -8.98 8.07
C HIS A 176 13.10 -8.49 6.83
N MET A 177 13.77 -8.32 5.69
CA MET A 177 13.11 -7.88 4.44
C MET A 177 12.04 -8.88 3.94
N TYR A 178 12.30 -10.20 4.01
CA TYR A 178 11.31 -11.20 3.60
C TYR A 178 10.13 -11.31 4.57
N ILE A 179 10.38 -11.24 5.88
CA ILE A 179 9.33 -11.29 6.90
C ILE A 179 8.48 -10.01 6.85
N ALA A 180 9.12 -8.85 6.67
CA ALA A 180 8.44 -7.57 6.48
C ALA A 180 7.54 -7.59 5.23
N LEU A 181 8.03 -8.13 4.12
CA LEU A 181 7.22 -8.31 2.91
C LEU A 181 5.98 -9.19 3.18
N ALA A 182 6.15 -10.33 3.85
CA ALA A 182 5.04 -11.23 4.16
C ALA A 182 3.98 -10.57 5.07
N ILE A 183 4.41 -9.82 6.09
CA ILE A 183 3.52 -9.09 6.99
C ILE A 183 2.79 -7.96 6.25
N MET A 184 3.46 -7.21 5.39
CA MET A 184 2.83 -6.15 4.58
C MET A 184 1.81 -6.72 3.58
N CYS A 185 2.07 -7.87 2.97
CA CYS A 185 1.05 -8.59 2.19
C CYS A 185 -0.17 -8.96 3.04
N GLY A 186 0.05 -9.36 4.30
CA GLY A 186 -1.03 -9.57 5.26
C GLY A 186 -1.86 -8.29 5.52
N PHE A 187 -1.20 -7.16 5.73
CA PHE A 187 -1.89 -5.86 5.94
C PHE A 187 -2.74 -5.46 4.73
N VAL A 188 -2.23 -5.65 3.52
CA VAL A 188 -3.01 -5.41 2.29
C VAL A 188 -4.29 -6.25 2.24
N LEU A 189 -4.21 -7.53 2.62
CA LEU A 189 -5.38 -8.41 2.70
C LEU A 189 -6.36 -7.91 3.76
N PHE A 190 -5.86 -7.56 4.95
CA PHE A 190 -6.67 -7.02 6.04
C PHE A 190 -7.39 -5.72 5.64
N ASP A 191 -6.68 -4.77 5.02
CA ASP A 191 -7.22 -3.50 4.56
C ASP A 191 -8.28 -3.69 3.46
N THR A 192 -8.02 -4.58 2.51
CA THR A 192 -8.98 -4.92 1.44
C THR A 192 -10.29 -5.44 2.02
N GLN A 193 -10.21 -6.35 3.00
CA GLN A 193 -11.40 -6.92 3.64
C GLN A 193 -12.18 -5.86 4.42
N LEU A 194 -11.46 -5.01 5.17
CA LEU A 194 -12.07 -3.95 5.97
C LEU A 194 -12.78 -2.90 5.09
N ILE A 195 -12.27 -2.64 3.88
CA ILE A 195 -12.95 -1.81 2.87
C ILE A 195 -14.24 -2.47 2.38
N ILE A 196 -14.22 -3.77 2.08
CA ILE A 196 -15.39 -4.52 1.59
C ILE A 196 -16.48 -4.55 2.67
N GLU A 197 -16.13 -4.89 3.91
CA GLU A 197 -17.06 -4.95 5.04
C GLU A 197 -17.74 -3.59 5.31
N LYS A 198 -16.95 -2.50 5.31
CA LYS A 198 -17.51 -1.13 5.43
C LYS A 198 -18.46 -0.77 4.29
N ALA A 199 -18.17 -1.25 3.08
CA ALA A 199 -19.02 -0.99 1.93
C ALA A 199 -20.32 -1.82 1.95
N GLU A 200 -20.30 -3.04 2.51
CA GLU A 200 -21.50 -3.87 2.74
C GLU A 200 -22.40 -3.30 3.84
N MET A 201 -21.81 -2.71 4.89
CA MET A 201 -22.56 -2.00 5.95
C MET A 201 -23.22 -0.68 5.47
N GLY A 202 -23.14 -0.35 4.17
CA GLY A 202 -23.77 0.83 3.60
C GLY A 202 -23.09 2.16 3.97
N ILE A 203 -21.93 2.12 4.65
CA ILE A 203 -21.14 3.31 4.97
C ILE A 203 -20.37 3.72 3.70
N LYS A 204 -21.03 4.43 2.79
CA LYS A 204 -20.46 4.94 1.52
C LYS A 204 -19.51 6.13 1.72
N THR A 205 -18.98 6.34 2.91
CA THR A 205 -18.32 7.59 3.24
C THR A 205 -16.86 7.55 2.80
N THR A 206 -16.51 8.35 1.80
CA THR A 206 -15.16 8.72 1.33
C THR A 206 -14.18 9.14 2.45
N SER A 207 -14.67 9.30 3.68
CA SER A 207 -13.90 9.45 4.93
C SER A 207 -13.14 8.20 5.33
N GLY A 208 -13.73 7.00 5.22
CA GLY A 208 -13.06 5.75 5.64
C GLY A 208 -11.85 5.41 4.78
N ILE A 209 -11.94 5.73 3.49
CA ILE A 209 -10.90 5.49 2.47
C ILE A 209 -9.66 6.31 2.73
N VAL A 210 -9.83 7.59 3.08
CA VAL A 210 -8.69 8.48 3.36
C VAL A 210 -8.05 8.15 4.69
N TRP A 211 -8.82 7.73 5.70
CA TRP A 211 -8.25 7.25 6.97
C TRP A 211 -7.51 5.91 6.84
N ILE A 212 -7.98 5.03 5.95
CA ILE A 212 -7.27 3.78 5.62
C ILE A 212 -6.01 4.08 4.80
N CYS A 213 -6.09 4.87 3.74
CA CYS A 213 -4.92 5.28 2.97
C CYS A 213 -3.89 6.04 3.83
N SER A 214 -4.35 6.79 4.84
CA SER A 214 -3.51 7.51 5.81
C SER A 214 -2.84 6.59 6.84
N TRP A 215 -3.34 5.38 7.06
CA TRP A 215 -2.72 4.37 7.93
C TRP A 215 -1.87 3.35 7.14
N THR A 216 -2.16 3.17 5.85
CA THR A 216 -1.49 2.18 4.98
C THR A 216 -0.30 2.77 4.20
N LEU A 217 -0.23 4.09 3.96
CA LEU A 217 0.94 4.79 3.39
C LEU A 217 1.76 5.50 4.46
#